data_AF-A0AA39VZN6-F1
#
_entry.id   AF-A0AA39VZN6-F1
#
_cell.length_a   1.000
_cell.length_b   1.000
_cell.length_c   1.000
_cell.angle_alpha   90.00
_cell.angle_beta   90.00
_cell.angle_gamma   90.00
#
_symmetry.space_group_name_H-M   'P 1'
#
loop_
_entity.id
_entity.type
_entity.pdbx_description
1 polymer ?
#
loop_
_entity_poly.entity_id
_entity_poly.type
_entity_poly.pdbx_seq_one_letter_code
_entity_poly.pdbx_strand_id
1 'polypeptide(L)'
;MDPRVFYAIAGNDIPSFIRLVQEDEGILDQRLIGSLNTVLHLASKYGHINLVREIIKLQPEMAAAENKKLETPLHVACRKGDIEVAMLLLKTNPWLPCKFNSENQSALFIACSNGHLNVVKLLLNEPSQWFVETEEDDAQLNSLHVAASKYFLCSNLFL
;
A
#
# COMPACT_ATOMS: atom_id res chain seq x y z
N MET A 1 14.46 -10.19 -10.24
CA MET A 1 14.96 -8.95 -9.63
C MET A 1 16.48 -8.99 -9.61
N ASP A 2 17.11 -7.95 -10.15
CA ASP A 2 18.54 -7.71 -10.10
C ASP A 2 19.00 -7.67 -8.63
N PRO A 3 20.04 -8.44 -8.25
CA PRO A 3 20.59 -8.43 -6.89
C PRO A 3 20.96 -7.02 -6.39
N ARG A 4 21.45 -6.13 -7.26
CA ARG A 4 21.84 -4.76 -6.90
C ARG A 4 20.63 -3.96 -6.41
N VAL A 5 19.51 -4.08 -7.12
CA VAL A 5 18.23 -3.45 -6.76
C VAL A 5 17.74 -4.00 -5.42
N PHE A 6 17.78 -5.32 -5.25
CA PHE A 6 17.39 -5.95 -4.00
C PHE A 6 18.21 -5.45 -2.81
N TYR A 7 19.54 -5.39 -2.94
CA TYR A 7 20.42 -4.91 -1.87
C TYR A 7 20.23 -3.43 -1.56
N ALA A 8 20.03 -2.59 -2.58
CA ALA A 8 19.72 -1.17 -2.37
C ALA A 8 18.43 -1.00 -1.57
N ILE A 9 17.38 -1.76 -1.89
CA ILE A 9 16.12 -1.74 -1.13
C ILE A 9 16.32 -2.30 0.29
N ALA A 10 16.96 -3.47 0.43
CA ALA A 10 17.14 -4.11 1.73
C ALA A 10 17.97 -3.23 2.69
N GLY A 11 19.02 -2.59 2.18
CA GLY A 11 19.89 -1.68 2.92
C GLY A 11 19.38 -0.25 3.07
N ASN A 12 18.22 0.10 2.50
CA ASN A 12 17.70 1.47 2.44
C ASN A 12 18.67 2.48 1.79
N ASP A 13 19.46 2.03 0.80
CA ASP A 13 20.38 2.88 0.04
C ASP A 13 19.61 3.57 -1.10
N ILE A 14 18.90 4.65 -0.73
CA ILE A 14 18.10 5.45 -1.65
C ILE A 14 18.95 6.03 -2.79
N PRO A 15 20.15 6.63 -2.55
CA PRO A 15 20.98 7.12 -3.65
C PRO A 15 21.34 6.05 -4.68
N SER A 16 21.78 4.87 -4.24
CA SER A 16 22.08 3.78 -5.17
C SER A 16 20.83 3.29 -5.90
N PHE A 17 19.69 3.21 -5.22
CA PHE A 17 18.42 2.83 -5.84
C PHE A 17 18.01 3.81 -6.94
N ILE A 18 18.05 5.12 -6.68
CA ILE A 18 17.68 6.16 -7.66
C ILE A 18 18.63 6.15 -8.85
N ARG A 19 19.94 6.01 -8.62
CA ARG A 19 20.91 5.88 -9.72
C ARG A 19 20.60 4.69 -10.61
N LEU A 20 20.27 3.53 -10.02
CA LEU A 20 19.88 2.35 -10.77
C LEU A 20 18.62 2.62 -11.62
N VAL A 21 17.58 3.25 -11.04
CA VAL A 21 16.35 3.59 -11.78
C VAL A 21 16.63 4.57 -12.93
N GLN A 22 17.59 5.50 -12.76
CA GLN A 22 18.02 6.41 -13.83
C GLN A 22 18.79 5.70 -14.96
N GLU A 23 19.50 4.60 -14.65
CA GLU A 23 20.18 3.78 -15.65
C GLU A 23 19.19 2.93 -16.46
N ASP A 24 18.13 2.44 -15.81
CA ASP A 24 17.09 1.60 -16.41
C ASP A 24 15.76 1.76 -15.68
N GLU A 25 14.79 2.42 -16.32
CA GLU A 25 13.43 2.61 -15.78
C GLU A 25 12.69 1.28 -15.56
N GLY A 26 13.06 0.22 -16.30
CA GLY A 26 12.49 -1.13 -16.15
C GLY A 26 12.81 -1.80 -14.82
N ILE A 27 13.66 -1.18 -13.98
CA ILE A 27 13.97 -1.66 -12.63
C ILE A 27 12.74 -1.69 -11.72
N LEU A 28 11.82 -0.73 -11.85
CA LEU A 28 10.63 -0.65 -11.00
C LEU A 28 9.68 -1.83 -11.22
N ASP A 29 9.60 -2.32 -12.46
CA ASP A 29 8.77 -3.48 -12.84
C ASP A 29 9.35 -4.82 -12.39
N GLN A 30 10.59 -4.83 -11.87
CA GLN A 30 11.22 -6.06 -11.44
C GLN A 30 10.52 -6.70 -10.24
N ARG A 31 10.31 -8.01 -10.35
CA ARG A 31 9.70 -8.82 -9.30
C ARG A 31 10.72 -9.80 -8.69
N LEU A 32 10.60 -10.00 -7.38
CA LEU A 32 11.39 -10.99 -6.66
C LEU A 32 10.93 -12.40 -7.03
N ILE A 33 11.88 -13.28 -7.32
CA ILE A 33 11.60 -14.68 -7.71
C ILE A 33 10.95 -15.40 -6.52
N GLY A 34 9.90 -16.18 -6.80
CA GLY A 34 9.18 -16.98 -5.81
C GLY A 34 7.98 -16.25 -5.16
N SER A 35 8.13 -15.01 -4.72
CA SER A 35 7.03 -14.23 -4.10
C SER A 35 6.34 -13.24 -5.03
N LEU A 36 6.98 -12.89 -6.15
CA LEU A 36 6.55 -11.81 -7.05
C LEU A 36 6.39 -10.44 -6.37
N ASN A 37 7.10 -10.21 -5.26
CA ASN A 37 7.15 -8.89 -4.62
C ASN A 37 7.80 -7.88 -5.56
N THR A 38 7.14 -6.75 -5.78
CA THR A 38 7.70 -5.58 -6.46
C THR A 38 8.67 -4.84 -5.54
N VAL A 39 9.37 -3.82 -6.07
CA VAL A 39 10.24 -2.96 -5.25
C VAL A 39 9.47 -2.29 -4.11
N LEU A 40 8.22 -1.88 -4.34
CA LEU A 40 7.37 -1.25 -3.32
C LEU A 40 6.94 -2.24 -2.22
N HIS A 41 6.65 -3.50 -2.56
CA HIS A 41 6.40 -4.53 -1.54
C HIS A 41 7.59 -4.73 -0.60
N LEU A 42 8.81 -4.71 -1.15
CA LEU A 42 10.03 -4.87 -0.36
C LEU A 42 10.28 -3.65 0.52
N ALA A 43 10.15 -2.44 -0.02
CA ALA A 43 10.27 -1.21 0.75
C ALA A 43 9.25 -1.16 1.90
N SER A 44 7.98 -1.51 1.65
CA SER A 44 6.95 -1.63 2.69
C SER A 44 7.22 -2.75 3.69
N LYS A 45 7.78 -3.87 3.26
CA LYS A 45 8.16 -5.00 4.14
C LYS A 45 9.25 -4.60 5.14
N TYR A 46 10.21 -3.78 4.70
CA TYR A 46 11.31 -3.30 5.53
C TYR A 46 10.99 -2.02 6.31
N GLY A 47 9.88 -1.35 6.01
CA GLY A 47 9.47 -0.12 6.70
C GLY A 47 10.25 1.12 6.25
N HIS A 48 10.82 1.10 5.05
CA HIS A 48 11.66 2.18 4.55
C HIS A 48 10.82 3.33 3.99
N ILE A 49 10.21 4.13 4.87
CA ILE A 49 9.23 5.16 4.48
C ILE A 49 9.74 6.15 3.44
N ASN A 50 11.01 6.58 3.53
CA ASN A 50 11.59 7.51 2.56
C ASN A 50 11.75 6.85 1.18
N LEU A 51 12.16 5.58 1.13
CA LEU A 51 12.23 4.83 -0.11
C LEU A 51 10.84 4.58 -0.71
N VAL A 52 9.85 4.23 0.13
CA VAL A 52 8.44 4.11 -0.29
C VAL A 52 7.95 5.42 -0.94
N ARG A 53 8.27 6.56 -0.33
CA ARG A 53 7.91 7.89 -0.87
C ARG A 53 8.56 8.15 -2.23
N GLU A 54 9.84 7.85 -2.39
CA GLU A 54 10.51 8.04 -3.67
C GLU A 54 9.97 7.09 -4.75
N ILE A 55 9.72 5.82 -4.43
CA ILE A 55 9.12 4.87 -5.38
C ILE A 55 7.73 5.35 -5.83
N ILE A 56 6.88 5.80 -4.91
CA ILE A 56 5.53 6.30 -5.24
C ILE A 56 5.58 7.58 -6.09
N LYS A 57 6.54 8.48 -5.85
CA LYS A 57 6.73 9.67 -6.68
C LYS A 57 7.09 9.32 -8.13
N LEU A 58 7.92 8.29 -8.30
CA LEU A 58 8.33 7.80 -9.61
C LEU A 58 7.19 7.05 -10.31
N GLN A 59 6.47 6.21 -9.57
CA GLN A 59 5.48 5.31 -10.13
C GLN A 59 4.33 5.02 -9.12
N PRO A 60 3.30 5.88 -9.05
CA PRO A 60 2.24 5.78 -8.04
C PRO A 60 1.33 4.56 -8.23
N GLU A 61 1.15 4.07 -9.46
CA GLU A 61 0.32 2.89 -9.75
C GLU A 61 0.83 1.61 -9.08
N MET A 62 2.12 1.58 -8.71
CA MET A 62 2.71 0.46 -7.97
C MET A 62 2.04 0.22 -6.62
N ALA A 63 1.38 1.23 -6.03
CA ALA A 63 0.68 1.11 -4.76
C ALA A 63 -0.43 0.05 -4.80
N ALA A 64 -1.00 -0.22 -5.99
CA ALA A 64 -2.02 -1.23 -6.21
C ALA A 64 -1.46 -2.56 -6.77
N ALA A 65 -0.15 -2.68 -6.97
CA ALA A 65 0.45 -3.90 -7.51
C ALA A 65 0.23 -5.08 -6.56
N GLU A 66 0.01 -6.27 -7.14
CA GLU A 66 -0.25 -7.50 -6.41
C GLU A 66 0.93 -8.48 -6.54
N ASN A 67 1.36 -9.04 -5.42
CA ASN A 67 2.37 -10.11 -5.39
C ASN A 67 1.72 -11.50 -5.65
N LYS A 68 2.47 -12.59 -5.50
CA LYS A 68 1.97 -13.96 -5.75
C LYS A 68 0.76 -14.36 -4.88
N LYS A 69 0.61 -13.75 -3.71
CA LYS A 69 -0.52 -13.98 -2.79
C LYS A 69 -1.65 -12.98 -2.99
N LEU A 70 -1.64 -12.21 -4.09
CA LEU A 70 -2.54 -11.09 -4.33
C LEU A 70 -2.50 -10.03 -3.20
N GLU A 71 -1.41 -9.98 -2.44
CA GLU A 71 -1.21 -8.93 -1.46
C GLU A 71 -0.71 -7.68 -2.17
N THR A 72 -1.22 -6.53 -1.75
CA THR A 72 -0.70 -5.20 -2.11
C THR A 72 0.35 -4.75 -1.09
N PRO A 73 1.15 -3.70 -1.38
CA PRO A 73 2.04 -3.10 -0.40
C PRO A 73 1.33 -2.68 0.90
N LEU A 74 0.04 -2.32 0.85
CA LEU A 74 -0.75 -1.99 2.04
C LEU A 74 -0.98 -3.22 2.92
N HIS A 75 -1.27 -4.40 2.36
CA HIS A 75 -1.39 -5.63 3.13
C HIS A 75 -0.07 -5.95 3.87
N VAL A 76 1.07 -5.75 3.20
CA VAL A 76 2.40 -5.94 3.80
C VAL A 76 2.63 -4.95 4.94
N ALA A 77 2.35 -3.66 4.74
CA ALA A 77 2.48 -2.62 5.77
C ALA A 77 1.58 -2.92 6.98
N CYS A 78 0.34 -3.34 6.74
CA CYS A 78 -0.61 -3.74 7.79
C CYS A 78 -0.14 -4.96 8.56
N ARG A 79 0.47 -5.95 7.90
CA ARG A 79 1.07 -7.11 8.56
C ARG A 79 2.24 -6.72 9.46
N LYS A 80 2.99 -5.70 9.06
CA LYS A 80 4.13 -5.15 9.81
C LYS A 80 3.75 -4.15 10.90
N GLY A 81 2.54 -3.61 10.85
CA GLY A 81 2.10 -2.56 11.77
C GLY A 81 2.72 -1.19 11.47
N ASP A 82 3.25 -1.00 10.27
CA ASP A 82 3.90 0.25 9.87
C ASP A 82 2.85 1.30 9.49
N ILE A 83 2.50 2.14 10.47
CA ILE A 83 1.49 3.18 10.31
C ILE A 83 1.91 4.26 9.31
N GLU A 84 3.19 4.61 9.23
CA GLU A 84 3.66 5.68 8.34
C GLU A 84 3.57 5.23 6.88
N VAL A 85 4.02 4.01 6.59
CA VAL A 85 3.89 3.42 5.26
C VAL A 85 2.43 3.20 4.89
N ALA A 86 1.61 2.67 5.82
CA ALA A 86 0.18 2.49 5.57
C ALA A 86 -0.51 3.82 5.25
N MET A 87 -0.24 4.87 6.03
CA MET A 87 -0.79 6.21 5.81
C MET A 87 -0.38 6.78 4.45
N LEU A 88 0.89 6.63 4.08
CA LEU A 88 1.37 7.11 2.78
C LEU A 88 0.68 6.38 1.61
N LEU A 89 0.56 5.04 1.70
CA LEU A 89 -0.12 4.25 0.67
C LEU A 89 -1.61 4.60 0.54
N LEU A 90 -2.30 4.85 1.66
CA LEU A 90 -3.70 5.29 1.66
C LEU A 90 -3.87 6.68 1.03
N LYS A 91 -2.94 7.60 1.26
CA LYS A 91 -2.92 8.91 0.59
C LYS A 91 -2.71 8.79 -0.91
N THR A 92 -1.92 7.82 -1.36
CA THR A 92 -1.70 7.56 -2.80
C THR A 92 -2.91 6.93 -3.45
N ASN A 93 -3.57 5.99 -2.77
CA ASN A 93 -4.76 5.32 -3.28
C ASN A 93 -5.70 4.93 -2.12
N PRO A 94 -6.80 5.68 -1.90
CA PRO A 94 -7.71 5.43 -0.79
C PRO A 94 -8.56 4.16 -0.98
N TRP A 95 -8.58 3.56 -2.18
CA TRP A 95 -9.32 2.31 -2.45
C TRP A 95 -8.52 1.05 -2.13
N LEU A 96 -7.23 1.14 -1.75
CA LEU A 96 -6.41 -0.02 -1.39
C LEU A 96 -7.00 -0.93 -0.29
N PRO A 97 -7.66 -0.41 0.77
CA PRO A 97 -8.31 -1.25 1.78
C PRO A 97 -9.41 -2.17 1.23
N CYS A 98 -9.92 -1.88 0.03
CA CYS A 98 -10.99 -2.64 -0.61
C CYS A 98 -10.48 -3.91 -1.32
N LYS A 99 -9.16 -4.06 -1.46
CA LYS A 99 -8.54 -5.24 -2.06
C LYS A 99 -8.48 -6.37 -1.05
N PHE A 100 -8.66 -7.59 -1.54
CA PHE A 100 -8.52 -8.82 -0.79
C PHE A 100 -7.37 -9.63 -1.37
N ASN A 101 -6.59 -10.25 -0.49
CA ASN A 101 -5.53 -11.17 -0.90
C ASN A 101 -6.11 -12.56 -1.30
N SER A 102 -5.25 -13.50 -1.67
CA SER A 102 -5.65 -14.86 -2.08
C SER A 102 -6.32 -15.68 -0.97
N GLU A 103 -6.21 -15.26 0.28
CA GLU A 103 -6.87 -15.85 1.45
C GLU A 103 -8.19 -15.14 1.80
N ASN A 104 -8.67 -14.26 0.90
CA ASN A 104 -9.85 -13.41 1.10
C ASN A 104 -9.75 -12.50 2.34
N GLN A 105 -8.53 -12.08 2.70
CA GLN A 105 -8.27 -11.17 3.81
C GLN A 105 -8.07 -9.75 3.30
N SER A 106 -8.73 -8.79 3.94
CA SER A 106 -8.48 -7.36 3.71
C SER A 106 -7.27 -6.86 4.49
N ALA A 107 -6.76 -5.69 4.12
CA ALA A 107 -5.72 -5.00 4.89
C ALA A 107 -6.12 -4.77 6.36
N LEU A 108 -7.39 -4.44 6.60
CA LEU A 108 -7.96 -4.28 7.95
C LEU A 108 -7.93 -5.59 8.73
N PHE A 109 -8.35 -6.70 8.12
CA PHE A 109 -8.31 -8.02 8.77
C PHE A 109 -6.87 -8.40 9.18
N ILE A 110 -5.89 -8.15 8.31
CA ILE A 110 -4.48 -8.40 8.61
C ILE A 110 -4.01 -7.53 9.79
N ALA A 111 -4.33 -6.22 9.81
CA ALA A 111 -3.96 -5.34 10.92
C ALA A 111 -4.59 -5.79 12.25
N CYS A 112 -5.87 -6.17 12.24
CA CYS A 112 -6.59 -6.68 13.42
C CYS A 112 -5.99 -8.01 13.92
N SER A 113 -5.81 -8.99 13.04
CA SER A 113 -5.28 -10.31 13.40
C SER A 113 -3.85 -10.26 13.96
N ASN A 114 -3.08 -9.24 13.60
CA ASN A 114 -1.72 -9.03 14.13
C ASN A 114 -1.67 -8.03 15.32
N GLY A 115 -2.81 -7.51 15.77
CA GLY A 115 -2.89 -6.63 16.96
C GLY A 115 -2.40 -5.20 16.73
N HIS A 116 -2.27 -4.74 15.48
CA HIS A 116 -1.71 -3.43 15.14
C HIS A 116 -2.73 -2.30 15.28
N LEU A 117 -3.10 -1.98 16.53
CA LEU A 117 -4.20 -1.06 16.87
C LEU A 117 -4.09 0.31 16.20
N ASN A 118 -2.89 0.86 16.05
CA ASN A 118 -2.70 2.17 15.43
C ASN A 118 -3.02 2.14 13.93
N VAL A 119 -2.66 1.06 13.23
CA VAL A 119 -3.01 0.87 11.82
C VAL A 119 -4.51 0.58 11.67
N VAL A 120 -5.09 -0.18 12.60
CA VAL A 120 -6.55 -0.42 12.63
C VAL A 120 -7.29 0.91 12.77
N LYS A 121 -6.88 1.77 13.71
CA LYS A 121 -7.46 3.12 13.86
C LYS A 121 -7.33 3.95 12.60
N LEU A 122 -6.16 3.93 11.94
CA LEU A 122 -5.93 4.62 10.68
C LEU A 122 -6.88 4.11 9.56
N LEU A 123 -7.09 2.81 9.46
CA LEU A 123 -7.95 2.20 8.43
C LEU A 123 -9.44 2.38 8.72
N LEU A 124 -9.85 2.45 10.00
CA LEU A 124 -11.24 2.63 10.42
C LEU A 124 -11.66 4.10 10.43
N ASN A 125 -10.76 4.99 10.81
CA ASN A 125 -10.97 6.41 10.65
C ASN A 125 -10.77 6.73 9.16
N GLU A 126 -11.76 6.46 8.26
CA GLU A 126 -12.42 7.56 7.48
C GLU A 126 -12.87 7.36 6.01
N PRO A 127 -13.62 8.36 5.51
CA PRO A 127 -13.40 8.97 4.18
C PRO A 127 -13.01 10.46 4.19
N SER A 128 -13.24 11.21 5.27
CA SER A 128 -13.24 12.70 5.26
C SER A 128 -11.87 13.42 5.28
N GLN A 129 -10.74 12.76 5.54
CA GLN A 129 -9.40 13.37 5.63
C GLN A 129 -8.50 13.16 4.40
N TRP A 130 -8.91 12.34 3.44
CA TRP A 130 -8.10 12.06 2.23
C TRP A 130 -8.72 12.55 0.94
N PHE A 131 -9.80 13.34 1.03
CA PHE A 131 -10.24 14.15 -0.09
C PHE A 131 -9.18 15.21 -0.36
N VAL A 132 -8.52 15.08 -1.51
CA VAL A 132 -7.92 16.22 -2.17
C VAL A 132 -9.10 17.13 -2.50
N GLU A 133 -9.06 18.39 -2.04
CA GLU A 133 -9.97 19.42 -2.53
C GLU A 133 -9.77 19.51 -4.05
N THR A 134 -10.62 18.83 -4.82
CA THR A 134 -10.81 19.20 -6.21
C THR A 134 -11.82 20.33 -6.17
N GLU A 135 -11.31 21.55 -6.33
CA GLU A 135 -12.15 22.64 -6.84
C GLU A 135 -12.68 22.18 -8.20
N GLU A 136 -13.90 21.64 -8.20
CA GLU A 136 -14.92 21.84 -9.22
C GLU A 136 -16.13 20.94 -8.91
N ASP A 137 -17.30 21.53 -9.09
CA ASP A 137 -18.62 21.04 -8.70
C ASP A 137 -18.95 19.63 -9.23
N ASP A 138 -19.84 18.93 -8.50
CA ASP A 138 -20.50 17.63 -8.82
C ASP A 138 -19.95 16.31 -8.20
N ALA A 139 -19.11 16.35 -7.16
CA ALA A 139 -18.69 15.12 -6.44
C ALA A 139 -19.55 14.73 -5.21
N GLN A 140 -20.72 15.33 -4.99
CA GLN A 140 -21.50 15.11 -3.76
C GLN A 140 -22.19 13.74 -3.62
N LEU A 141 -22.11 12.82 -4.60
CA LEU A 141 -22.87 11.56 -4.56
C LEU A 141 -22.07 10.25 -4.44
N ASN A 142 -20.73 10.28 -4.57
CA ASN A 142 -19.94 9.03 -4.61
C ASN A 142 -19.24 8.64 -3.30
N SER A 143 -19.04 9.58 -2.38
CA SER A 143 -18.29 9.31 -1.14
C SER A 143 -19.10 8.55 -0.09
N LEU A 144 -20.36 8.96 0.15
CA LEU A 144 -21.17 8.39 1.22
C LEU A 144 -21.77 7.01 0.86
N HIS A 145 -22.19 6.80 -0.40
CA HIS A 145 -22.71 5.50 -0.84
C HIS A 145 -21.63 4.42 -0.90
N VAL A 146 -20.38 4.75 -1.28
CA VAL A 146 -19.27 3.78 -1.28
C VAL A 146 -18.80 3.46 0.14
N ALA A 147 -18.75 4.46 1.03
CA ALA A 147 -18.43 4.24 2.43
C ALA A 147 -19.52 3.44 3.16
N ALA A 148 -20.81 3.77 2.96
CA ALA A 148 -21.94 3.10 3.61
C ALA A 148 -22.17 1.68 3.07
N SER A 149 -22.04 1.45 1.76
CA SER A 149 -22.17 0.09 1.19
C SER A 149 -21.05 -0.84 1.65
N LYS A 150 -19.86 -0.31 1.95
CA LYS A 150 -18.71 -1.10 2.43
C LYS A 150 -18.64 -1.24 3.95
N TYR A 151 -19.20 -0.30 4.72
CA TYR A 151 -19.45 -0.48 6.16
C TYR A 151 -20.35 -1.70 6.42
N PHE A 152 -21.32 -1.97 5.53
CA PHE A 152 -22.21 -3.13 5.60
C PHE A 152 -21.53 -4.48 5.30
N LEU A 153 -20.41 -4.48 4.56
CA LEU A 153 -19.61 -5.68 4.31
C LEU A 153 -18.62 -5.97 5.45
N CYS A 154 -18.15 -4.95 6.16
CA CYS A 154 -17.23 -5.12 7.28
C CYS A 154 -17.94 -5.51 8.59
N SER A 155 -19.22 -5.17 8.77
CA SER A 155 -20.01 -5.55 9.96
C SER A 155 -20.43 -7.04 9.97
N ASN A 156 -20.39 -7.73 8.83
CA ASN A 156 -20.69 -9.17 8.74
C ASN A 156 -19.47 -10.09 8.96
N LEU A 157 -18.31 -9.55 9.38
CA LEU A 157 -17.14 -10.37 9.73
C LEU A 157 -17.03 -10.71 11.24
N PHE A 158 -18.03 -10.34 12.05
CA PHE A 158 -18.08 -10.65 13.49
C PHE A 158 -19.30 -11.50 13.91
N LEU A 159 -19.98 -12.17 12.97
CA LEU A 159 -21.01 -13.20 13.23
C LEU A 159 -20.69 -14.45 12.41
#